data_AF-A0A1G5D8L6-F1
#
_entry.id   AF-A0A1G5D8L6-F1
#
_cell.length_a   1.000
_cell.length_b   1.000
_cell.length_c   1.000
_cell.angle_alpha   90.00
_cell.angle_beta   90.00
_cell.angle_gamma   90.00
#
_symmetry.space_group_name_H-M   'P 1'
#
loop_
_entity.id
_entity.type
_entity.pdbx_description
1 polymer ?
#
loop_
_entity_poly.entity_id
_entity_poly.type
_entity_poly.pdbx_seq_one_letter_code
_entity_poly.pdbx_strand_id
1 'polypeptide(L)'
;MSTDNRKTFNNALKNFTFDMASRGAIRHLFDLGLTAGEIHDELTFPTPVEAIRNELWNYLTESKIILAEKPVSEDAGLRYEFIKETNEYGKQSFRRVAVGGPSASENGHAKHNCSANNSYIPVDFGREKYKDPEAYKNKLSLLKKEDKAYLEDLPWPLQTVWHIKNDRILRILDTWKTFDP
;
A
#
# COMPACT_ATOMS: atom_id res chain seq x y z
N MET A 1 38.29 -7.22 -20.68
CA MET A 1 37.59 -7.51 -19.40
C MET A 1 36.50 -6.47 -19.19
N SER A 2 35.29 -6.96 -18.93
CA SER A 2 34.00 -6.32 -19.19
C SER A 2 33.72 -5.06 -18.35
N THR A 3 33.37 -3.95 -19.01
CA THR A 3 32.82 -2.72 -18.39
C THR A 3 31.52 -2.96 -17.63
N ASP A 4 30.83 -4.06 -17.93
CA ASP A 4 29.61 -4.50 -17.29
C ASP A 4 29.84 -4.92 -15.82
N ASN A 5 30.94 -5.63 -15.55
CA ASN A 5 31.23 -6.14 -14.20
C ASN A 5 31.52 -5.00 -13.20
N ARG A 6 32.18 -3.92 -13.65
CA ARG A 6 32.43 -2.73 -12.80
C ARG A 6 31.14 -1.99 -12.45
N LYS A 7 30.19 -1.88 -13.40
CA LYS A 7 28.90 -1.22 -13.16
C LYS A 7 28.06 -2.02 -12.17
N THR A 8 27.97 -3.33 -12.34
CA THR A 8 27.24 -4.22 -11.43
C THR A 8 27.83 -4.18 -10.01
N PHE A 9 29.15 -4.24 -9.88
CA PHE A 9 29.81 -4.12 -8.58
C PHE A 9 29.53 -2.78 -7.89
N ASN A 10 29.70 -1.66 -8.61
CA ASN A 10 29.45 -0.34 -8.05
C ASN A 10 27.97 -0.15 -7.63
N ASN A 11 27.03 -0.70 -8.41
CA ASN A 11 25.62 -0.70 -8.05
C ASN A 11 25.34 -1.54 -6.81
N ALA A 12 25.91 -2.74 -6.72
CA ALA A 12 25.77 -3.60 -5.55
C ALA A 12 26.34 -2.94 -4.29
N LEU A 13 27.52 -2.30 -4.40
CA LEU A 13 28.14 -1.57 -3.30
C LEU A 13 27.28 -0.36 -2.87
N LYS A 14 26.75 0.41 -3.83
CA LYS A 14 25.85 1.53 -3.54
C LYS A 14 24.60 1.07 -2.79
N ASN A 15 23.96 -0.01 -3.26
CA ASN A 15 22.78 -0.56 -2.62
C ASN A 15 23.09 -1.07 -1.21
N PHE A 16 24.21 -1.79 -1.04
CA PHE A 16 24.66 -2.27 0.25
C PHE A 16 24.89 -1.13 1.25
N THR A 17 25.63 -0.10 0.86
CA THR A 17 25.89 1.07 1.72
C THR A 17 24.59 1.77 2.09
N PHE A 18 23.66 1.92 1.15
CA PHE A 18 22.35 2.49 1.41
C PHE A 18 21.53 1.68 2.44
N ASP A 19 21.46 0.36 2.26
CA ASP A 19 20.77 -0.55 3.18
C ASP A 19 21.36 -0.51 4.59
N MET A 20 22.70 -0.47 4.70
CA MET A 20 23.40 -0.51 5.98
C MET A 20 23.42 0.84 6.72
N ALA A 21 23.53 1.95 5.99
CA ALA A 21 23.78 3.27 6.58
C ALA A 21 22.56 4.19 6.65
N SER A 22 21.59 4.05 5.73
CA SER A 22 20.51 5.03 5.57
C SER A 22 19.12 4.43 5.78
N ARG A 23 18.87 3.20 5.34
CA ARG A 23 17.51 2.62 5.29
C ARG A 23 16.77 2.59 6.63
N GLY A 24 17.44 2.12 7.68
CA GLY A 24 16.85 2.07 9.02
C GLY A 24 16.53 3.46 9.57
N ALA A 25 17.43 4.43 9.39
CA ALA A 25 17.24 5.80 9.83
C ALA A 25 16.09 6.48 9.09
N ILE A 26 16.01 6.31 7.76
CA ILE A 26 14.92 6.85 6.93
C ILE A 26 13.55 6.41 7.46
N ARG A 27 13.38 5.10 7.72
CA ARG A 27 12.11 4.55 8.21
C ARG A 27 11.76 5.09 9.60
N HIS A 28 12.73 5.08 10.50
CA HIS A 28 12.53 5.57 11.85
C HIS A 28 12.12 7.06 11.87
N LEU A 29 12.84 7.91 11.13
CA LEU A 29 12.54 9.35 11.03
C LEU A 29 11.17 9.59 10.37
N PHE A 30 10.81 8.79 9.38
CA PHE A 30 9.48 8.87 8.77
C PHE A 30 8.35 8.47 9.73
N ASP A 31 8.56 7.44 10.55
CA ASP A 31 7.59 7.04 11.58
C ASP A 31 7.44 8.13 12.67
N LEU A 32 8.49 8.93 12.90
CA LEU A 32 8.43 10.14 13.73
C LEU A 32 7.69 11.32 13.07
N GLY A 33 7.29 11.18 11.80
CA GLY A 33 6.49 12.16 11.06
C GLY A 33 7.31 13.12 10.19
N LEU A 34 8.62 12.89 10.01
CA LEU A 34 9.44 13.75 9.16
C LEU A 34 9.14 13.53 7.67
N THR A 35 9.24 14.62 6.91
CA THR A 35 9.12 14.66 5.45
C THR A 35 10.40 14.18 4.76
N ALA A 36 10.36 13.83 3.47
CA ALA A 36 11.55 13.34 2.76
C ALA A 36 12.67 14.39 2.72
N GLY A 37 12.33 15.68 2.67
CA GLY A 37 13.28 16.79 2.76
C GLY A 37 13.90 16.91 4.15
N GLU A 38 13.10 16.85 5.21
CA GLU A 38 13.62 16.89 6.59
C GLU A 38 14.48 15.66 6.89
N ILE A 39 14.10 14.46 6.39
CA ILE A 39 14.92 13.25 6.51
C ILE A 39 16.26 13.44 5.81
N HIS A 40 16.28 14.01 4.60
CA HIS A 40 17.53 14.27 3.87
C HIS A 40 18.50 15.11 4.71
N ASP A 41 17.99 16.13 5.39
CA ASP A 41 18.80 17.06 6.17
C ASP A 41 19.28 16.45 7.52
N GLU A 42 18.52 15.52 8.09
CA GLU A 42 18.86 14.83 9.35
C GLU A 42 19.80 13.62 9.18
N LEU A 43 19.95 13.09 7.96
CA LEU A 43 20.80 11.93 7.72
C LEU A 43 22.29 12.28 7.81
N THR A 44 23.04 11.51 8.60
CA THR A 44 24.50 11.62 8.68
C THR A 44 25.19 11.34 7.34
N PHE A 45 24.57 10.53 6.48
CA PHE A 45 25.07 10.22 5.14
C PHE A 45 24.16 10.86 4.08
N PRO A 46 24.73 11.67 3.15
CA PRO A 46 23.95 12.39 2.16
C PRO A 46 23.28 11.40 1.22
N THR A 47 21.97 11.27 1.39
CA THR A 47 21.15 10.34 0.62
C THR A 47 20.20 11.16 -0.24
N PRO A 48 20.24 11.08 -1.58
CA PRO A 48 19.38 11.90 -2.44
C PRO A 48 17.90 11.76 -2.08
N VAL A 49 17.16 12.88 -2.13
CA VAL A 49 15.73 12.92 -1.76
C VAL A 49 14.93 11.89 -2.54
N GLU A 50 15.21 11.69 -3.83
CA GLU A 50 14.54 10.68 -4.65
C GLU A 50 14.76 9.25 -4.14
N ALA A 51 15.96 8.94 -3.62
CA ALA A 51 16.24 7.65 -3.03
C ALA A 51 15.47 7.46 -1.72
N ILE A 52 15.34 8.52 -0.91
CA ILE A 52 14.51 8.53 0.31
C ILE A 52 13.06 8.27 -0.05
N ARG A 53 12.48 9.02 -1.01
CA ARG A 53 11.09 8.86 -1.45
C ARG A 53 10.78 7.43 -1.94
N ASN A 54 11.69 6.86 -2.71
CA ASN A 54 11.56 5.46 -3.18
C ASN A 54 11.62 4.48 -2.01
N GLU A 55 12.52 4.69 -1.04
CA GLU A 55 12.60 3.84 0.15
C GLU A 55 11.35 3.95 1.02
N LEU A 56 10.78 5.14 1.19
CA LEU A 56 9.51 5.32 1.90
C LEU A 56 8.36 4.58 1.21
N TRP A 57 8.28 4.66 -0.13
CA TRP A 57 7.31 3.88 -0.90
C TRP A 57 7.48 2.37 -0.70
N ASN A 58 8.73 1.89 -0.79
CA ASN A 58 9.05 0.49 -0.57
C ASN A 58 8.69 0.06 0.85
N TYR A 59 9.04 0.87 1.85
CA TYR A 59 8.70 0.61 3.25
C TYR A 59 7.19 0.51 3.46
N LEU A 60 6.39 1.44 2.91
CA LEU A 60 4.93 1.40 3.01
C LEU A 60 4.31 0.20 2.29
N THR A 61 4.94 -0.26 1.21
CA THR A 61 4.48 -1.44 0.45
C THR A 61 4.87 -2.75 1.13
N GLU A 62 6.10 -2.82 1.67
CA GLU A 62 6.64 -3.96 2.43
C GLU A 62 5.86 -4.17 3.73
N SER A 63 5.57 -3.08 4.45
CA SER A 63 4.76 -3.07 5.68
C SER A 63 3.26 -3.29 5.44
N LYS A 64 2.84 -3.44 4.18
CA LYS A 64 1.43 -3.61 3.78
C LYS A 64 0.55 -2.43 4.18
N ILE A 65 1.10 -1.23 4.37
CA ILE A 65 0.30 -0.01 4.53
C ILE A 65 -0.33 0.38 3.17
N ILE A 66 0.39 0.16 2.07
CA ILE A 66 -0.09 0.37 0.70
C ILE A 66 0.02 -0.94 -0.10
N LEU A 67 -1.01 -1.26 -0.87
CA LEU A 67 -1.03 -2.39 -1.80
C LEU A 67 -1.32 -1.90 -3.22
N ALA A 68 -0.60 -2.44 -4.21
CA ALA A 68 -0.84 -2.13 -5.62
C ALA A 68 -2.15 -2.77 -6.14
N GLU A 69 -2.51 -3.92 -5.59
CA GLU A 69 -3.70 -4.69 -5.97
C GLU A 69 -4.70 -4.75 -4.82
N LYS A 70 -5.96 -4.98 -5.16
CA LYS A 70 -7.03 -5.13 -4.18
C LYS A 70 -6.73 -6.33 -3.29
N PRO A 71 -6.75 -6.18 -1.95
CA PRO A 71 -6.64 -7.34 -1.08
C PRO A 71 -7.82 -8.28 -1.37
N VAL A 72 -7.50 -9.52 -1.71
CA VAL A 72 -8.51 -10.57 -1.93
C VAL A 72 -9.15 -10.81 -0.57
N SER A 73 -10.44 -10.48 -0.46
CA SER A 73 -11.25 -10.86 0.69
C SER A 73 -11.25 -12.39 0.78
N GLU A 74 -11.01 -12.96 1.96
CA GLU A 74 -11.15 -14.41 2.19
C GLU A 74 -12.58 -14.92 1.89
N ASP A 75 -13.58 -14.03 1.76
CA ASP A 75 -14.93 -14.38 1.31
C ASP A 75 -15.01 -14.58 -0.22
N ALA A 76 -14.00 -14.15 -0.99
CA ALA A 76 -13.89 -14.43 -2.41
C ALA A 76 -13.41 -15.87 -2.70
N GLY A 77 -13.04 -16.64 -1.66
CA GLY A 77 -12.54 -18.00 -1.75
C GLY A 77 -13.56 -19.12 -1.47
N LEU A 78 -14.84 -18.82 -1.19
CA LEU A 78 -15.85 -19.86 -1.07
C LEU A 78 -16.12 -20.49 -2.46
N ARG A 79 -15.51 -21.65 -2.73
CA ARG A 79 -15.95 -22.51 -3.84
C ARG A 79 -17.37 -22.99 -3.53
N TYR A 80 -18.32 -22.57 -4.35
CA TYR A 80 -19.70 -23.06 -4.31
C TYR A 80 -19.83 -24.21 -5.30
N GLU A 81 -20.27 -25.38 -4.82
CA GLU A 81 -20.78 -26.42 -5.70
C GLU A 81 -22.31 -26.30 -5.79
N PHE A 82 -22.83 -26.45 -7.00
CA PHE A 82 -24.26 -26.45 -7.27
C PHE A 82 -24.74 -27.89 -7.29
N ILE A 83 -25.48 -28.30 -6.25
CA ILE A 83 -26.13 -29.61 -6.24
C ILE A 83 -27.46 -29.47 -6.96
N LYS A 84 -27.67 -30.35 -7.95
CA LYS A 84 -28.93 -30.48 -8.67
C LYS A 84 -29.84 -31.44 -7.91
N GLU A 85 -30.84 -30.93 -7.22
CA GLU A 85 -31.88 -31.73 -6.59
C GLU A 85 -33.09 -31.86 -7.53
N THR A 86 -33.62 -33.06 -7.64
CA THR A 86 -34.85 -33.34 -8.41
C THR A 86 -35.88 -33.83 -7.42
N ASN A 87 -37.00 -33.11 -7.29
CA ASN A 87 -38.09 -33.51 -6.41
C ASN A 87 -38.91 -34.67 -7.02
N GLU A 88 -39.81 -35.25 -6.22
CA GLU A 88 -40.69 -36.35 -6.62
C GLU A 88 -41.62 -36.02 -7.81
N TYR A 89 -41.69 -34.75 -8.21
CA TYR A 89 -42.47 -34.24 -9.35
C TYR A 89 -41.60 -33.89 -10.58
N GLY A 90 -40.32 -34.29 -10.59
CA GLY A 90 -39.40 -34.08 -11.72
C GLY A 90 -38.91 -32.64 -11.90
N LYS A 91 -39.23 -31.72 -10.97
CA LYS A 91 -38.79 -30.33 -11.02
C LYS A 91 -37.36 -30.22 -10.49
N GLN A 92 -36.48 -29.64 -11.30
CA GLN A 92 -35.06 -29.48 -10.98
C GLN A 92 -34.85 -28.16 -10.23
N SER A 93 -34.23 -28.21 -9.06
CA SER A 93 -33.80 -27.05 -8.28
C SER A 93 -32.31 -27.15 -7.96
N PHE A 94 -31.61 -26.01 -8.05
CA PHE A 94 -30.19 -25.93 -7.73
C PHE A 94 -30.01 -25.33 -6.34
N ARG A 95 -29.35 -26.07 -5.45
CA ARG A 95 -28.93 -25.55 -4.15
C ARG A 95 -27.43 -25.23 -4.19
N ARG A 96 -27.06 -24.03 -3.74
CA ARG A 96 -25.65 -23.66 -3.49
C ARG A 96 -25.22 -24.29 -2.17
N VAL A 97 -24.15 -25.07 -2.20
CA VAL A 97 -23.50 -25.61 -1.00
C VAL A 97 -22.08 -25.06 -0.93
N ALA A 98 -21.74 -24.46 0.22
CA ALA A 98 -20.38 -24.02 0.49
C ALA A 98 -19.52 -25.26 0.75
N VAL A 99 -18.61 -25.59 -0.17
CA VAL A 99 -17.60 -26.61 0.06
C VAL A 99 -16.44 -25.89 0.71
N GLY A 100 -16.25 -26.11 2.02
CA GLY A 100 -15.11 -25.56 2.75
C GLY A 100 -13.82 -25.93 2.01
N GLY A 101 -13.02 -24.92 1.63
CA GLY A 101 -11.63 -25.13 1.27
C GLY A 101 -10.87 -25.77 2.44
N PRO A 102 -9.74 -26.45 2.19
CA PRO A 102 -9.07 -27.26 3.20
C PRO A 102 -8.73 -26.43 4.44
N SER A 103 -9.45 -26.72 5.52
CA SER A 103 -9.11 -26.33 6.89
C SER A 103 -8.37 -27.50 7.53
N ALA A 104 -7.04 -27.41 7.61
CA ALA A 104 -6.14 -28.03 8.60
C ALA A 104 -4.70 -27.83 8.08
N SER A 105 -3.78 -27.19 8.79
CA SER A 105 -3.12 -27.73 9.99
C SER A 105 -2.50 -26.56 10.77
N GLU A 106 -2.83 -26.32 12.03
CA GLU A 106 -2.34 -27.07 13.20
C GLU A 106 -0.82 -27.21 13.24
N ASN A 107 -0.12 -26.08 13.39
CA ASN A 107 1.10 -26.01 14.20
C ASN A 107 1.16 -24.62 14.82
N GLY A 108 1.34 -24.59 16.15
CA GLY A 108 1.31 -23.37 16.92
C GLY A 108 2.28 -22.33 16.38
N HIS A 109 1.85 -21.07 16.39
CA HIS A 109 2.55 -19.89 16.92
C HIS A 109 1.74 -18.64 16.47
N ALA A 110 1.35 -17.84 17.46
CA ALA A 110 0.70 -16.52 17.38
C ALA A 110 -0.64 -16.41 16.60
N LYS A 111 -1.73 -16.37 17.38
CA LYS A 111 -3.03 -15.82 16.98
C LYS A 111 -2.87 -14.35 16.54
N HIS A 112 -2.99 -14.07 15.26
CA HIS A 112 -3.53 -12.78 14.81
C HIS A 112 -4.89 -13.06 14.17
N ASN A 113 -5.92 -12.83 14.96
CA ASN A 113 -7.31 -12.85 14.54
C ASN A 113 -7.52 -11.62 13.64
N CYS A 114 -7.36 -11.76 12.33
CA CYS A 114 -7.65 -10.69 11.36
C CYS A 114 -8.98 -10.98 10.66
N SER A 115 -10.07 -10.93 11.43
CA SER A 115 -11.41 -10.95 10.86
C SER A 115 -11.83 -9.55 10.39
N ALA A 116 -12.47 -9.49 9.22
CA ALA A 116 -13.22 -8.39 8.61
C ALA A 116 -12.48 -7.39 7.70
N ASN A 117 -12.28 -7.79 6.43
CA ASN A 117 -12.70 -7.16 5.14
C ASN A 117 -12.97 -5.63 5.00
N ASN A 118 -12.47 -4.77 5.88
CA ASN A 118 -12.64 -3.30 5.84
C ASN A 118 -11.34 -2.53 6.13
N SER A 119 -10.19 -3.21 6.14
CA SER A 119 -8.92 -2.61 6.54
C SER A 119 -8.26 -1.77 5.46
N TYR A 120 -8.66 -1.87 4.18
CA TYR A 120 -8.07 -1.08 3.10
C TYR A 120 -9.12 -0.29 2.33
N ILE A 121 -8.75 0.89 1.87
CA ILE A 121 -9.57 1.77 1.05
C ILE A 121 -8.84 2.09 -0.26
N PRO A 122 -9.55 2.15 -1.40
CA PRO A 122 -8.95 2.57 -2.65
C PRO A 122 -8.63 4.07 -2.61
N VAL A 123 -7.46 4.44 -3.11
CA VAL A 123 -7.03 5.83 -3.26
C VAL A 123 -6.41 6.05 -4.64
N ASP A 124 -6.74 7.18 -5.25
CA ASP A 124 -6.42 7.51 -6.64
C ASP A 124 -5.48 8.72 -6.75
N PHE A 125 -4.72 9.05 -5.71
CA PHE A 125 -3.90 10.26 -5.63
C PHE A 125 -2.98 10.48 -6.83
N GLY A 126 -2.32 9.41 -7.31
CA GLY A 126 -1.50 9.50 -8.50
C GLY A 126 -2.34 9.86 -9.73
N ARG A 127 -3.48 9.19 -9.96
CA ARG A 127 -4.38 9.52 -11.07
C ARG A 127 -4.91 10.95 -10.99
N GLU A 128 -5.33 11.41 -9.81
CA GLU A 128 -5.81 12.78 -9.61
C GLU A 128 -4.73 13.82 -9.93
N LYS A 129 -3.50 13.59 -9.44
CA LYS A 129 -2.34 14.47 -9.70
C LYS A 129 -2.05 14.67 -11.18
N TYR A 130 -2.18 13.63 -11.99
CA TYR A 130 -1.90 13.68 -13.42
C TYR A 130 -3.11 14.13 -14.26
N LYS A 131 -4.35 13.84 -13.80
CA LYS A 131 -5.57 14.20 -14.53
C LYS A 131 -5.83 15.71 -14.51
N ASP A 132 -5.71 16.33 -13.35
CA ASP A 132 -5.89 17.78 -13.17
C ASP A 132 -4.92 18.30 -12.10
N PRO A 133 -3.70 18.72 -12.51
CA PRO A 133 -2.69 19.20 -11.57
C PRO A 133 -3.10 20.44 -10.77
N GLU A 134 -3.94 21.31 -11.33
CA GLU A 134 -4.35 22.55 -10.66
C GLU A 134 -5.44 22.27 -9.63
N ALA A 135 -6.44 21.45 -9.97
CA ALA A 135 -7.41 20.98 -8.97
C ALA A 135 -6.72 20.19 -7.85
N TYR A 136 -5.74 19.35 -8.18
CA TYR A 136 -4.95 18.62 -7.19
C TYR A 136 -4.18 19.57 -6.25
N LYS A 137 -3.54 20.62 -6.77
CA LYS A 137 -2.88 21.64 -5.93
C LYS A 137 -3.85 22.38 -5.01
N ASN A 138 -5.06 22.69 -5.50
CA ASN A 138 -6.10 23.30 -4.68
C ASN A 138 -6.57 22.36 -3.56
N LYS A 139 -6.73 21.06 -3.85
CA LYS A 139 -7.02 20.06 -2.82
C LYS A 139 -5.89 19.92 -1.79
N LEU A 140 -4.63 20.00 -2.23
CA LEU A 140 -3.47 19.96 -1.35
C LEU A 140 -3.37 21.18 -0.42
N SER A 141 -3.81 22.36 -0.86
CA SER A 141 -3.72 23.59 -0.04
C SER A 141 -4.68 23.57 1.16
N LEU A 142 -5.70 22.71 1.13
CA LEU A 142 -6.65 22.50 2.23
C LEU A 142 -6.10 21.57 3.33
N LEU A 143 -5.06 20.78 3.02
CA LEU A 143 -4.50 19.82 3.94
C LEU A 143 -3.52 20.49 4.93
N LYS A 144 -3.36 19.88 6.10
CA LYS A 144 -2.29 20.23 7.04
C LYS A 144 -0.93 19.97 6.40
N LYS A 145 0.11 20.71 6.85
CA LYS A 145 1.49 20.61 6.32
C LYS A 145 1.98 19.16 6.22
N GLU A 146 1.77 18.36 7.26
CA GLU A 146 2.20 16.95 7.32
C GLU A 146 1.48 16.06 6.31
N ASP A 147 0.16 16.24 6.16
CA ASP A 147 -0.66 15.45 5.22
C ASP A 147 -0.35 15.82 3.78
N LYS A 148 -0.14 17.11 3.51
CA LYS A 148 0.32 17.61 2.22
C LYS A 148 1.67 17.00 1.86
N ALA A 149 2.63 17.04 2.79
CA ALA A 149 3.96 16.49 2.54
C ALA A 149 3.93 14.98 2.31
N TYR A 150 3.10 14.23 3.05
CA TYR A 150 2.88 12.80 2.80
C TYR A 150 2.44 12.50 1.36
N LEU A 151 1.58 13.34 0.78
CA LEU A 151 1.13 13.18 -0.60
C LEU A 151 2.15 13.67 -1.64
N GLU A 152 2.95 14.68 -1.31
CA GLU A 152 3.96 15.25 -2.22
C GLU A 152 5.25 14.42 -2.27
N ASP A 153 5.64 13.82 -1.15
CA ASP A 153 6.89 13.08 -1.02
C ASP A 153 6.79 11.64 -1.52
N LEU A 154 5.60 11.04 -1.51
CA LEU A 154 5.45 9.67 -1.98
C LEU A 154 5.27 9.64 -3.52
N PRO A 155 5.94 8.71 -4.22
CA PRO A 155 5.83 8.54 -5.66
C PRO A 155 4.55 7.77 -6.04
N TRP A 156 3.38 8.37 -5.80
CA TRP A 156 2.08 7.75 -6.11
C TRP A 156 1.97 7.39 -7.60
N PRO A 157 1.73 6.11 -7.94
CA PRO A 157 1.67 5.65 -9.33
C PRO A 157 0.38 6.08 -10.02
N LEU A 158 0.36 6.08 -11.36
CA LEU A 158 -0.82 6.41 -12.19
C LEU A 158 -1.89 5.29 -12.18
N GLN A 159 -2.19 4.74 -11.01
CA GLN A 159 -3.17 3.69 -10.80
C GLN A 159 -3.84 3.86 -9.44
N THR A 160 -4.98 3.19 -9.27
CA THR A 160 -5.60 3.03 -7.95
C THR A 160 -4.69 2.14 -7.09
N VAL A 161 -4.44 2.56 -5.86
CA VAL A 161 -3.76 1.74 -4.84
C VAL A 161 -4.66 1.59 -3.62
N TRP A 162 -4.38 0.58 -2.80
CA TRP A 162 -5.19 0.24 -1.63
C TRP A 162 -4.41 0.59 -0.37
N HIS A 163 -4.87 1.62 0.34
CA HIS A 163 -4.21 2.11 1.55
C HIS A 163 -4.92 1.57 2.78
N ILE A 164 -4.18 1.16 3.81
CA ILE A 164 -4.77 0.72 5.08
C ILE A 164 -5.57 1.85 5.72
N LYS A 165 -6.73 1.55 6.28
CA LYS A 165 -7.58 2.50 6.96
C LYS A 165 -6.90 2.93 8.26
N ASN A 166 -6.27 4.10 8.22
CA ASN A 166 -5.67 4.77 9.38
C ASN A 166 -6.13 6.23 9.46
N ASP A 167 -5.81 6.90 10.57
CA ASP A 167 -6.30 8.26 10.83
C ASP A 167 -5.80 9.28 9.79
N ARG A 168 -4.57 9.09 9.27
CA ARG A 168 -3.99 9.98 8.25
C ARG A 168 -4.80 9.92 6.96
N ILE A 169 -5.00 8.72 6.39
CA ILE A 169 -5.70 8.58 5.10
C ILE A 169 -7.16 9.00 5.20
N LEU A 170 -7.82 8.69 6.33
CA LEU A 170 -9.20 9.08 6.55
C LEU A 170 -9.36 10.58 6.61
N ARG A 171 -8.46 11.28 7.33
CA ARG A 171 -8.47 12.75 7.42
C ARG A 171 -8.24 13.41 6.07
N ILE A 172 -7.30 12.89 5.27
CA ILE A 172 -7.05 13.40 3.90
C ILE A 172 -8.32 13.27 3.05
N LEU A 173 -8.92 12.08 3.00
CA LEU A 173 -10.10 11.82 2.19
C LEU A 173 -11.33 12.60 2.66
N ASP A 174 -11.51 12.75 3.98
CA ASP A 174 -12.61 13.54 4.55
C ASP A 174 -12.50 15.02 4.14
N THR A 175 -11.29 15.58 4.23
CA THR A 175 -11.02 16.96 3.79
C THR A 175 -11.37 17.15 2.31
N TRP A 176 -11.00 16.20 1.44
CA TRP A 176 -11.27 16.30 0.01
C TRP A 176 -12.73 16.06 -0.36
N LYS A 177 -13.47 15.24 0.39
CA LYS A 177 -14.93 15.07 0.19
C LYS A 177 -15.69 16.37 0.43
N THR A 178 -15.27 17.18 1.39
CA THR A 178 -15.91 18.49 1.64
C THR A 178 -15.68 19.51 0.52
N PHE A 179 -14.75 19.23 -0.41
CA PHE A 179 -14.39 20.13 -1.50
C PHE A 179 -15.03 19.77 -2.84
N ASP A 180 -15.55 18.54 -3.01
CA ASP A 180 -16.24 18.11 -4.24
C ASP A 180 -17.76 18.33 -4.04
N PRO A 181 -18.38 19.37 -4.63
CA PRO A 181 -19.80 19.72 -4.44
C PRO A 181 -20.78 18.77 -5.14
#